data_AF-A0A7S0L140-F1
#
_entry.id   AF-A0A7S0L140-F1
#
_cell.length_a   1.000
_cell.length_b   1.000
_cell.length_c   1.000
_cell.angle_alpha   90.00
_cell.angle_beta   90.00
_cell.angle_gamma   90.00
#
_symmetry.space_group_name_H-M   'P 1'
#
loop_
_entity.id
_entity.type
_entity.pdbx_description
1 polymer ?
#
loop_
_entity_poly.entity_id
_entity_poly.type
_entity_poly.pdbx_seq_one_letter_code
_entity_poly.pdbx_strand_id
1 'polypeptide(L)'
;WCERVAEARRRVPAGLRVSVPCEGLGPSDVAVVAVLTEALQRSRISSTLSDYVRGAMALGGSLQLHLPSHVHRLLLLRDGLEIAPNERLRLTTVGWRLGTAPDIRLKRHLVPRFPRFRNTFCKLAVQGLVEYARVLLMDADTI
;
A
#
# COMPACT_ATOMS: atom_id res chain seq x y z
N TRP A 1 -12.78 12.06 -10.96
CA TRP A 1 -12.08 10.89 -10.36
C TRP A 1 -12.58 10.59 -8.95
N CYS A 2 -12.52 11.54 -8.01
CA CYS A 2 -12.99 11.34 -6.63
C CYS A 2 -14.39 10.76 -6.50
N GLU A 3 -15.36 11.18 -7.32
CA GLU A 3 -16.72 10.61 -7.30
C GLU A 3 -16.73 9.11 -7.67
N ARG A 4 -15.98 8.70 -8.71
CA ARG A 4 -15.79 7.29 -9.09
C ARG A 4 -15.18 6.49 -7.93
N VAL A 5 -14.15 7.03 -7.29
CA VAL A 5 -13.51 6.40 -6.12
C VAL A 5 -14.51 6.23 -4.99
N ALA A 6 -15.26 7.29 -4.65
CA ALA A 6 -16.25 7.26 -3.59
C ALA A 6 -17.36 6.25 -3.89
N GLU A 7 -17.89 6.23 -5.12
CA GLU A 7 -18.91 5.28 -5.51
C GLU A 7 -18.41 3.82 -5.47
N ALA A 8 -17.24 3.56 -6.06
CA ALA A 8 -16.69 2.21 -6.12
C ALA A 8 -16.42 1.67 -4.70
N ARG A 9 -15.83 2.50 -3.83
CA ARG A 9 -15.50 2.10 -2.45
C ARG A 9 -16.70 1.97 -1.51
N ARG A 10 -17.85 2.60 -1.81
CA ARG A 10 -19.10 2.38 -1.02
C ARG A 10 -19.54 0.92 -1.02
N ARG A 11 -19.23 0.17 -2.09
CA ARG A 11 -19.60 -1.23 -2.26
C ARG A 11 -18.59 -2.19 -1.63
N VAL A 12 -17.46 -1.69 -1.13
CA VAL A 12 -16.38 -2.50 -0.54
C VAL A 12 -16.68 -2.80 0.94
N PRO A 13 -16.57 -4.07 1.38
CA PRO A 13 -16.69 -4.44 2.78
C PRO A 13 -15.70 -3.66 3.66
N ALA A 14 -16.11 -3.29 4.87
CA ALA A 14 -15.30 -2.44 5.76
C ALA A 14 -13.87 -2.96 5.97
N GLY A 15 -13.68 -4.27 6.08
CA GLY A 15 -12.36 -4.90 6.26
C GLY A 15 -11.41 -4.81 5.07
N LEU A 16 -11.87 -4.32 3.91
CA LEU A 16 -11.06 -4.11 2.70
C LEU A 16 -11.00 -2.64 2.28
N ARG A 17 -11.59 -1.72 3.04
CA ARG A 17 -11.64 -0.30 2.66
C ARG A 17 -10.28 0.35 2.77
N VAL A 18 -9.67 0.61 1.61
CA VAL A 18 -8.44 1.39 1.50
C VAL A 18 -8.78 2.89 1.44
N SER A 19 -7.98 3.70 2.12
CA SER A 19 -8.04 5.17 2.06
C SER A 19 -6.85 5.70 1.29
N VAL A 20 -7.07 6.33 0.15
CA VAL A 20 -6.03 6.97 -0.68
C VAL A 20 -6.63 8.28 -1.19
N PRO A 21 -5.87 9.39 -1.20
CA PRO A 21 -6.33 10.67 -1.72
C PRO A 21 -6.67 10.54 -3.21
N CYS A 22 -7.79 11.13 -3.60
CA CYS A 22 -8.22 11.18 -5.00
C CYS A 22 -8.07 12.59 -5.58
N GLU A 23 -7.86 13.59 -4.72
CA GLU A 23 -7.70 14.99 -5.06
C GLU A 23 -6.42 15.21 -5.85
N GLY A 24 -6.50 15.96 -6.94
CA GLY A 24 -5.36 16.21 -7.83
C GLY A 24 -4.92 15.00 -8.66
N LEU A 25 -5.67 13.89 -8.65
CA LEU A 25 -5.45 12.75 -9.54
C LEU A 25 -6.42 12.78 -10.72
N GLY A 26 -5.86 12.56 -11.91
CA GLY A 26 -6.64 12.26 -13.10
C GLY A 26 -7.30 10.87 -12.99
N PRO A 27 -8.28 10.57 -13.85
CA PRO A 27 -8.80 9.21 -13.95
C PRO A 27 -7.71 8.21 -14.36
N SER A 28 -7.73 7.03 -13.75
CA SER A 28 -6.87 5.91 -14.14
C SER A 28 -7.57 4.58 -13.95
N ASP A 29 -7.30 3.64 -14.85
CA ASP A 29 -7.80 2.27 -14.74
C ASP A 29 -6.75 1.31 -14.16
N VAL A 30 -5.51 1.78 -13.95
CA VAL A 30 -4.40 0.93 -13.51
C VAL A 30 -3.62 1.57 -12.37
N ALA A 31 -3.31 0.78 -11.35
CA ALA A 31 -2.41 1.18 -10.27
C ALA A 31 -1.29 0.17 -10.04
N VAL A 32 -0.10 0.68 -9.75
CA VAL A 32 0.98 -0.07 -9.09
C VAL A 32 0.93 0.26 -7.62
N VAL A 33 0.93 -0.76 -6.78
CA VAL A 33 0.69 -0.64 -5.34
C VAL A 33 1.79 -1.36 -4.59
N ALA A 34 2.36 -0.69 -3.60
CA ALA A 34 3.19 -1.30 -2.58
C ALA A 34 2.52 -1.13 -1.22
N VAL A 35 2.79 -2.05 -0.29
CA VAL A 35 2.20 -2.02 1.06
C VAL A 35 3.29 -2.08 2.11
N LEU A 36 3.32 -1.07 2.98
CA LEU A 36 4.18 -1.05 4.17
C LEU A 36 3.44 -1.68 5.34
N THR A 37 4.01 -2.75 5.87
CA THR A 37 3.55 -3.43 7.08
C THR A 37 4.59 -3.32 8.19
N GLU A 38 4.22 -3.61 9.42
CA GLU A 38 5.20 -3.71 10.50
C GLU A 38 6.29 -4.73 10.16
N ALA A 39 7.53 -4.40 10.51
CA ALA A 39 8.63 -5.35 10.50
C ALA A 39 8.30 -6.54 11.41
N LEU A 40 8.21 -7.75 10.86
CA LEU A 40 8.22 -8.95 11.69
C LEU A 40 9.64 -9.13 12.23
N GLN A 41 9.87 -8.77 13.49
CA GLN A 41 11.12 -9.11 14.17
C GLN A 41 11.21 -10.63 14.36
N ARG A 42 11.79 -11.36 13.40
CA ARG A 42 12.21 -12.76 13.61
C ARG A 42 13.49 -13.12 12.85
N SER A 43 14.49 -13.54 13.63
CA SER A 43 15.77 -14.22 13.31
C SER A 43 16.78 -13.48 12.42
N ARG A 44 18.01 -13.27 12.95
CA ARG A 44 19.31 -12.79 12.40
C ARG A 44 19.35 -11.66 11.34
N ILE A 45 18.33 -11.46 10.52
CA ILE A 45 18.14 -10.39 9.55
C ILE A 45 16.80 -9.72 9.89
N SER A 46 16.85 -8.72 10.76
CA SER A 46 15.69 -7.90 11.10
C SER A 46 15.55 -6.79 10.06
N SER A 47 14.66 -6.93 9.08
CA SER A 47 14.27 -5.81 8.21
C SER A 47 13.44 -4.82 9.03
N THR A 48 13.95 -3.61 9.23
CA THR A 48 13.25 -2.54 9.96
C THR A 48 12.24 -1.82 9.07
N LEU A 49 11.32 -1.05 9.67
CA LEU A 49 10.46 -0.14 8.91
C LEU A 49 11.26 0.81 8.01
N SER A 50 12.44 1.23 8.47
CA SER A 50 13.36 2.08 7.68
C SER A 50 13.86 1.36 6.42
N ASP A 51 14.11 0.05 6.49
CA ASP A 51 14.53 -0.73 5.32
C ASP A 51 13.39 -0.84 4.29
N TYR A 52 12.15 -1.04 4.75
CA TYR A 52 10.99 -1.03 3.86
C TYR A 52 10.75 0.35 3.23
N VAL A 53 10.95 1.45 3.98
CA VAL A 53 10.90 2.81 3.42
C VAL A 53 11.99 3.00 2.37
N ARG A 54 13.21 2.51 2.61
CA ARG A 54 14.31 2.58 1.63
C ARG A 54 14.00 1.79 0.37
N GLY A 55 13.44 0.59 0.50
CA GLY A 55 12.98 -0.21 -0.62
C GLY A 55 11.90 0.52 -1.42
N ALA A 56 10.86 1.02 -0.75
CA ALA A 56 9.81 1.80 -1.40
C ALA A 56 10.36 3.05 -2.10
N MET A 57 11.37 3.72 -1.54
CA MET A 57 12.05 4.83 -2.22
C MET A 57 12.73 4.39 -3.52
N ALA A 58 13.47 3.29 -3.49
CA ALA A 58 14.16 2.75 -4.66
C ALA A 58 13.17 2.31 -5.75
N LEU A 59 12.14 1.54 -5.36
CA LEU A 59 11.06 1.12 -6.26
C LEU A 59 10.34 2.33 -6.85
N GLY A 60 9.96 3.31 -6.03
CA GLY A 60 9.29 4.53 -6.48
C GLY A 60 10.12 5.29 -7.53
N GLY A 61 11.43 5.44 -7.29
CA GLY A 61 12.35 6.07 -8.24
C GLY A 61 12.47 5.29 -9.56
N SER A 62 12.58 3.95 -9.49
CA SER A 62 12.59 3.08 -10.67
C SER A 62 11.30 3.23 -11.49
N LEU A 63 10.14 3.16 -10.83
CA LEU A 63 8.84 3.31 -11.46
C LEU A 63 8.61 4.73 -12.02
N GLN A 64 9.16 5.77 -11.40
CA GLN A 64 9.03 7.14 -11.89
C GLN A 64 9.69 7.34 -13.27
N LEU A 65 10.78 6.61 -13.54
CA LEU A 65 11.49 6.67 -14.81
C LEU A 65 10.80 5.88 -15.93
N HIS A 66 10.05 4.82 -15.59
CA HIS A 66 9.57 3.84 -16.57
C HIS A 66 8.05 3.74 -16.69
N LEU A 67 7.27 4.19 -15.69
CA LEU A 67 5.82 4.13 -15.76
C LEU A 67 5.23 5.35 -16.48
N PRO A 68 4.21 5.13 -17.34
CA PRO A 68 3.39 6.21 -17.86
C PRO A 68 2.73 7.04 -16.74
N SER A 69 2.57 8.34 -16.97
CA SER A 69 1.99 9.28 -15.99
C SER A 69 0.55 8.97 -15.58
N HIS A 70 -0.21 8.25 -16.41
CA HIS A 70 -1.58 7.84 -16.10
C HIS A 70 -1.66 6.65 -15.15
N VAL A 71 -0.57 5.92 -14.91
CA VAL A 71 -0.56 4.80 -13.96
C VAL A 71 -0.37 5.34 -12.55
N HIS A 72 -1.33 5.10 -11.67
CA HIS A 72 -1.23 5.56 -10.29
C HIS A 72 -0.21 4.71 -9.51
N ARG A 73 0.69 5.37 -8.79
CA ARG A 73 1.63 4.73 -7.86
C ARG A 73 1.14 4.94 -6.44
N LEU A 74 0.68 3.88 -5.79
CA LEU A 74 0.11 3.94 -4.45
C LEU A 74 1.03 3.24 -3.45
N LEU A 75 1.27 3.87 -2.32
CA LEU A 75 1.95 3.25 -1.19
C LEU A 75 0.99 3.21 -0.01
N LEU A 76 0.54 2.02 0.35
CA LEU A 76 -0.42 1.82 1.43
C LEU A 76 0.31 1.50 2.73
N LEU A 77 0.06 2.28 3.77
CA LEU A 77 0.51 1.98 5.11
C LEU A 77 -0.58 1.19 5.82
N ARG A 78 -0.23 0.15 6.57
CA ARG A 78 -1.21 -0.48 7.47
C ARG A 78 -1.78 0.58 8.41
N ASP A 79 -3.08 0.50 8.69
CA ASP A 79 -3.71 1.28 9.74
C ASP A 79 -2.94 1.17 11.07
N GLY A 80 -2.78 2.31 11.73
CA GLY A 80 -1.93 2.49 12.92
C GLY A 80 -0.40 2.38 12.69
N LEU A 81 0.09 2.22 11.45
CA LEU A 81 1.52 2.34 11.14
C LEU A 81 1.88 3.80 10.88
N GLU A 82 2.76 4.33 11.72
CA GLU A 82 3.30 5.68 11.55
C GLU A 82 4.71 5.63 10.94
N ILE A 83 4.95 6.53 9.99
CA ILE A 83 6.28 6.84 9.44
C ILE A 83 6.56 8.31 9.68
N ALA A 84 7.83 8.67 9.82
CA ALA A 84 8.21 10.03 10.16
C ALA A 84 7.76 11.02 9.06
N PRO A 85 7.39 12.27 9.39
CA PRO A 85 6.98 13.26 8.38
C PRO A 85 8.00 13.45 7.25
N ASN A 86 9.30 13.42 7.58
CA ASN A 86 10.38 13.52 6.59
C ASN A 86 10.40 12.32 5.63
N GLU A 87 10.10 11.11 6.12
CA GLU A 87 10.00 9.92 5.27
C GLU A 87 8.77 9.97 4.36
N ARG A 88 7.63 10.45 4.88
CA ARG A 88 6.43 10.70 4.08
C ARG A 88 6.74 11.62 2.90
N LEU A 89 7.40 12.75 3.18
CA LEU A 89 7.78 13.71 2.15
C LEU A 89 8.67 13.04 1.10
N ARG A 90 9.72 12.34 1.51
CA ARG A 90 10.63 11.63 0.59
C ARG A 90 9.89 10.62 -0.29
N LEU A 91 8.98 9.83 0.27
CA LEU A 91 8.18 8.87 -0.49
C LEU A 91 7.29 9.57 -1.52
N THR A 92 6.70 10.72 -1.17
CA THR A 92 5.94 11.50 -2.16
C THR A 92 6.81 12.11 -3.25
N THR A 93 8.07 12.47 -2.97
CA THR A 93 8.98 13.02 -4.00
C THR A 93 9.34 12.02 -5.09
N VAL A 94 9.34 10.72 -4.77
CA VAL A 94 9.51 9.64 -5.77
C VAL A 94 8.17 9.19 -6.38
N GLY A 95 7.15 10.03 -6.25
CA GLY A 95 5.89 9.86 -6.95
C GLY A 95 4.90 8.89 -6.32
N TRP A 96 5.11 8.43 -5.07
CA TRP A 96 4.09 7.67 -4.35
C TRP A 96 2.95 8.56 -3.88
N ARG A 97 1.72 8.04 -4.01
CA ARG A 97 0.54 8.55 -3.32
C ARG A 97 0.31 7.70 -2.08
N LEU A 98 0.46 8.31 -0.92
CA LEU A 98 0.32 7.63 0.35
C LEU A 98 -1.15 7.39 0.66
N GLY A 99 -1.45 6.18 1.11
CA GLY A 99 -2.77 5.81 1.62
C GLY A 99 -2.66 4.88 2.83
N THR A 100 -3.81 4.46 3.33
CA THR A 100 -3.95 3.56 4.45
C THR A 100 -4.68 2.30 4.00
N ALA A 101 -4.06 1.14 4.22
CA ALA A 101 -4.69 -0.17 4.15
C ALA A 101 -5.27 -0.53 5.53
N PRO A 102 -6.47 -1.10 5.62
CA PRO A 102 -7.06 -1.53 6.88
C PRO A 102 -6.20 -2.59 7.57
N ASP A 103 -6.20 -2.58 8.91
CA ASP A 103 -5.72 -3.70 9.70
C ASP A 103 -6.74 -4.84 9.63
N ILE A 104 -6.50 -5.82 8.76
CA ILE A 104 -7.38 -6.98 8.61
C ILE A 104 -7.21 -7.88 9.84
N ARG A 105 -8.03 -7.62 10.86
CA ARG A 105 -8.08 -8.44 12.07
C ARG A 105 -8.82 -9.75 11.80
N LEU A 106 -8.08 -10.84 11.79
CA LEU A 106 -8.66 -12.18 11.69
C LEU A 106 -9.33 -12.57 13.01
N LYS A 107 -10.47 -13.25 12.92
CA LYS A 107 -11.09 -13.92 14.08
C LYS A 107 -10.07 -14.89 14.67
N ARG A 108 -10.03 -15.05 16.00
CA ARG A 108 -9.02 -15.86 16.71
C ARG A 108 -8.78 -17.26 16.12
N HIS A 109 -9.82 -17.93 15.61
CA HIS A 109 -9.71 -19.26 14.98
C HIS A 109 -9.16 -19.23 13.54
N LEU A 110 -9.22 -18.07 12.87
CA LEU A 110 -8.65 -17.82 11.54
C LEU A 110 -7.26 -17.17 11.62
N VAL A 111 -6.87 -16.64 12.79
CA VAL A 111 -5.50 -16.17 13.02
C VAL A 111 -4.59 -17.35 12.69
N PRO A 112 -3.75 -17.24 11.65
CA PRO A 112 -2.90 -18.35 11.27
C PRO A 112 -2.08 -18.77 12.48
N ARG A 113 -1.97 -20.07 12.70
CA ARG A 113 -1.04 -20.64 13.70
C ARG A 113 0.39 -20.12 13.51
N PHE A 114 0.71 -19.55 12.34
CA PHE A 114 1.97 -18.92 12.01
C PHE A 114 1.85 -17.39 12.00
N PRO A 115 2.40 -16.69 13.01
CA PRO A 115 2.47 -15.23 13.09
C PRO A 115 3.08 -14.55 11.85
N ARG A 116 3.86 -15.30 11.04
CA ARG A 116 4.50 -14.80 9.81
C ARG A 116 3.50 -14.31 8.76
N PHE A 117 2.27 -14.78 8.77
CA PHE A 117 1.25 -14.38 7.80
C PHE A 117 0.47 -13.12 8.22
N ARG A 118 0.75 -12.55 9.40
CA ARG A 118 0.06 -11.33 9.87
C ARG A 118 0.19 -10.18 8.86
N ASN A 119 1.37 -10.01 8.26
CA ASN A 119 1.62 -8.99 7.24
C ASN A 119 0.96 -9.32 5.89
N THR A 120 0.76 -10.60 5.58
CA THR A 120 0.14 -11.06 4.33
C THR A 120 -1.30 -10.56 4.19
N PHE A 121 -2.05 -10.46 5.30
CA PHE A 121 -3.44 -10.00 5.23
C PHE A 121 -3.56 -8.51 4.91
N CYS A 122 -2.66 -7.67 5.41
CA CYS A 122 -2.66 -6.25 5.03
C CYS A 122 -2.41 -6.05 3.54
N LYS A 123 -1.58 -6.90 2.91
CA LYS A 123 -1.38 -6.88 1.45
C LYS A 123 -2.65 -7.26 0.67
N LEU A 124 -3.53 -8.10 1.22
CA LEU A 124 -4.80 -8.46 0.56
C LEU A 124 -5.77 -7.27 0.44
N ALA A 125 -5.60 -6.24 1.26
CA ALA A 125 -6.46 -5.06 1.19
C ALA A 125 -6.41 -4.33 -0.17
N VAL A 126 -5.39 -4.58 -1.00
CA VAL A 126 -5.35 -4.07 -2.38
C VAL A 126 -6.55 -4.50 -3.22
N GLN A 127 -7.23 -5.60 -2.85
CA GLN A 127 -8.50 -6.00 -3.47
C GLN A 127 -9.62 -4.97 -3.29
N GLY A 128 -9.50 -4.08 -2.30
CA GLY A 128 -10.43 -2.98 -2.06
C GLY A 128 -10.26 -1.77 -2.98
N LEU A 129 -9.23 -1.76 -3.83
CA LEU A 129 -8.97 -0.74 -4.86
C LEU A 129 -9.83 -0.98 -6.10
N VAL A 130 -11.13 -1.16 -5.89
CA VAL A 130 -12.11 -1.56 -6.92
C VAL A 130 -12.42 -0.45 -7.92
N GLU A 131 -11.97 0.78 -7.65
CA GLU A 131 -12.01 1.86 -8.63
C GLU A 131 -11.05 1.64 -9.80
N TYR A 132 -10.06 0.73 -9.70
CA TYR A 132 -9.15 0.39 -10.79
C TYR A 132 -9.59 -0.90 -11.47
N ALA A 133 -9.43 -0.96 -12.80
CA ALA A 133 -9.67 -2.19 -13.55
C ALA A 133 -8.56 -3.22 -13.29
N ARG A 134 -7.32 -2.75 -13.04
CA ARG A 134 -6.14 -3.60 -12.80
C ARG A 134 -5.25 -3.02 -11.72
N VAL A 135 -4.75 -3.88 -10.84
CA VAL A 135 -3.80 -3.51 -9.79
C VAL A 135 -2.62 -4.46 -9.83
N LEU A 136 -1.41 -3.91 -9.90
CA LEU A 136 -0.17 -4.65 -9.72
C LEU A 136 0.34 -4.42 -8.30
N LEU A 137 0.34 -5.45 -7.47
CA LEU A 137 0.98 -5.43 -6.16
C LEU A 137 2.46 -5.77 -6.31
N MET A 138 3.33 -4.86 -5.88
CA MET A 138 4.78 -5.05 -5.82
C MET A 138 5.26 -4.97 -4.38
N ASP A 139 6.16 -5.87 -4.00
CA ASP A 139 6.80 -5.78 -2.69
C ASP A 139 7.84 -4.66 -2.69
N ALA A 140 7.98 -3.97 -1.57
CA ALA A 140 8.83 -2.78 -1.48
C ALA A 140 10.33 -3.11 -1.67
N ASP A 141 10.73 -4.38 -1.59
CA ASP A 141 12.09 -4.87 -1.82
C ASP A 141 12.33 -5.37 -3.27
N THR A 142 11.39 -5.10 -4.18
CA THR A 142 11.55 -5.36 -5.63
C THR A 142 12.06 -4.13 -6.38
N ILE A 143 12.67 -4.32 -7.56
CA ILE A 143 13.14 -3.23 -8.44
C ILE A 143 12.79 -3.48 -9.90
#